data_AF-A0A1Q9F2A4-F1
#
_entry.id   AF-A0A1Q9F2A4-F1
#
_cell.length_a   1.000
_cell.length_b   1.000
_cell.length_c   1.000
_cell.angle_alpha   90.00
_cell.angle_beta   90.00
_cell.angle_gamma   90.00
#
_symmetry.space_group_name_H-M   'P 1'
#
loop_
_entity.id
_entity.type
_entity.pdbx_description
1 polymer ?
#
loop_
_entity_poly.entity_id
_entity_poly.type
_entity_poly.pdbx_seq_one_letter_code
_entity_poly.pdbx_strand_id
1 'polypeptide(L)'
;MIACSMLTSLLSSTLIKCLANEDIIVHGDRRDHARYLLGLAVASILLAGTTVLCLSHQRELMLAPVSPRRKYYILMHLFPFVVAASCWFQVAVPELAVGTLLVQEIWEALALHYFGLTIIDLMGGPETTVRILAQREPQGMFGRSRWCVPPCCCAVALLPCAFRDGTTVFNGAALQKMRAMIEQYCYVAPIAASVTTLLDFNTHQRQVHFEGLFQVELLMQLLQSISMFCCLQALFTLYRATHDVLHRFKTTSKFLSIKLLILLSLIQKTLVVSRMQPRNPGIVGVFGAMVATMVDLSEALVNSAFPLKELGGPLKPASLSSWLLPA
;
A
#
# COMPACT_ATOMS: atom_id res chain seq x y z
N MET A 1 12.09 17.96 -3.68
CA MET A 1 12.64 16.62 -3.96
C MET A 1 14.08 16.45 -3.47
N ILE A 2 15.05 17.27 -3.88
CA ILE A 2 16.48 17.08 -3.49
C ILE A 2 16.70 17.11 -1.97
N ALA A 3 16.06 18.05 -1.26
CA ALA A 3 16.15 18.12 0.20
C ALA A 3 15.57 16.88 0.91
N CYS A 4 14.49 16.32 0.39
CA CYS A 4 13.84 15.14 0.97
C CYS A 4 14.67 13.86 0.71
N SER A 5 15.23 13.71 -0.50
CA SER A 5 16.11 12.57 -0.82
C SER A 5 17.45 12.61 -0.09
N MET A 6 17.97 13.81 0.19
CA MET A 6 19.16 13.97 1.05
C MET A 6 18.83 13.66 2.51
N LEU A 7 17.65 14.07 3.01
CA LEU A 7 17.24 13.76 4.37
C LEU A 7 17.05 12.25 4.58
N THR A 8 16.41 11.54 3.64
CA THR A 8 16.21 10.08 3.71
C THR A 8 17.51 9.29 3.62
N SER A 9 18.48 9.73 2.81
CA SER A 9 19.79 9.06 2.68
C SER A 9 20.71 9.32 3.89
N LEU A 10 20.66 10.53 4.46
CA LEU A 10 21.33 10.85 5.72
C LEU A 10 20.72 10.03 6.86
N LEU A 11 19.39 9.98 6.98
CA LEU A 11 18.71 9.22 8.02
C LEU A 11 18.98 7.71 7.88
N SER A 12 18.92 7.13 6.68
CA SER A 12 19.20 5.70 6.52
C SER A 12 20.65 5.33 6.85
N SER A 13 21.64 6.13 6.42
CA SER A 13 23.05 5.85 6.70
C SER A 13 23.41 6.01 8.18
N THR A 14 22.79 6.96 8.87
CA THR A 14 23.01 7.18 10.31
C THR A 14 22.33 6.09 11.14
N LEU A 15 21.14 5.65 10.72
CA LEU A 15 20.36 4.61 11.38
C LEU A 15 20.99 3.21 11.17
N ILE A 16 21.54 2.92 9.98
CA ILE A 16 22.33 1.71 9.71
C ILE A 16 23.61 1.69 10.58
N LYS A 17 24.30 2.82 10.73
CA LYS A 17 25.49 2.92 11.60
C LYS A 17 25.14 2.76 13.09
N CYS A 18 23.97 3.22 13.52
CA CYS A 18 23.49 3.01 14.89
C CYS A 18 23.09 1.54 15.14
N LEU A 19 22.52 0.86 14.15
CA LEU A 19 22.16 -0.56 14.22
C LEU A 19 23.39 -1.48 14.15
N ALA A 20 24.41 -1.13 13.37
CA ALA A 20 25.62 -1.94 13.22
C ALA A 20 26.53 -1.97 14.46
N ASN A 21 26.23 -1.15 15.48
CA ASN A 21 27.04 -1.05 16.70
C ASN A 21 26.38 -1.81 17.87
N GLU A 22 25.87 -3.02 17.60
CA GLU A 22 25.08 -3.86 18.52
C GLU A 22 25.92 -4.62 19.58
N ASP A 23 27.26 -4.62 19.51
CA ASP A 23 28.10 -5.54 20.32
C ASP A 23 28.51 -5.05 21.72
N ILE A 24 27.98 -3.94 22.24
CA ILE A 24 28.37 -3.46 23.57
C ILE A 24 27.21 -3.59 24.56
N ILE A 25 27.06 -4.80 25.09
CA ILE A 25 26.31 -5.08 26.31
C ILE A 25 27.15 -4.55 27.50
N VAL A 26 26.49 -3.95 28.49
CA VAL A 26 26.92 -3.58 29.87
C VAL A 26 26.54 -2.10 30.18
N HIS A 27 25.64 -1.95 31.17
CA HIS A 27 24.92 -0.75 31.67
C HIS A 27 23.61 -0.38 30.97
N GLY A 28 22.58 -1.21 31.22
CA GLY A 28 21.25 -1.19 30.59
C GLY A 28 20.16 -0.41 31.34
N ASP A 29 20.33 0.90 31.49
CA ASP A 29 19.18 1.77 31.83
C ASP A 29 19.26 3.09 31.05
N ARG A 30 20.43 3.74 31.11
CA ARG A 30 20.66 5.01 30.40
C ARG A 30 20.68 4.88 28.87
N ARG A 31 21.13 3.74 28.33
CA ARG A 31 21.21 3.50 26.88
C ARG A 31 19.83 3.26 26.27
N ASP A 32 18.92 2.63 26.99
CA ASP A 32 17.58 2.31 26.46
C ASP A 32 16.70 3.56 26.43
N HIS A 33 16.83 4.44 27.42
CA HIS A 33 16.25 5.79 27.39
C HIS A 33 16.77 6.62 26.21
N ALA A 34 18.08 6.59 25.94
CA ALA A 34 18.65 7.32 24.80
C ALA A 34 18.15 6.79 23.45
N ARG A 35 18.02 5.45 23.31
CA ARG A 35 17.45 4.81 22.10
C ARG A 35 15.98 5.17 21.90
N TYR A 36 15.20 5.17 22.98
CA TYR A 36 13.80 5.58 22.95
C TYR A 36 13.63 7.04 22.50
N LEU A 37 14.39 7.96 23.11
CA LEU A 37 14.37 9.39 22.72
C LEU A 37 14.82 9.60 21.27
N LEU A 38 15.82 8.85 20.81
CA LEU A 38 16.24 8.88 19.40
C LEU A 38 15.11 8.39 18.48
N GLY A 39 14.47 7.26 18.79
CA GLY A 39 13.34 6.74 18.02
C GLY A 39 12.19 7.74 17.94
N LEU A 40 11.84 8.37 19.06
CA LEU A 40 10.79 9.39 19.12
C LEU A 40 11.16 10.64 18.31
N ALA A 41 12.41 11.11 18.40
CA ALA A 41 12.89 12.25 17.64
C ALA A 41 12.82 11.97 16.13
N VAL A 42 13.29 10.79 15.69
CA VAL A 42 13.22 10.38 14.29
C VAL A 42 11.76 10.28 13.82
N ALA A 43 10.90 9.57 14.57
CA ALA A 43 9.48 9.46 14.22
C ALA A 43 8.78 10.83 14.12
N SER A 44 9.14 11.78 14.98
CA SER A 44 8.58 13.15 14.96
C SER A 44 9.03 13.94 13.73
N ILE A 45 10.31 13.83 13.35
CA ILE A 45 10.84 14.47 12.14
C ILE A 45 10.14 13.93 10.90
N LEU A 46 9.93 12.61 10.84
CA LEU A 46 9.28 11.94 9.72
C LEU A 46 7.82 12.35 9.63
N LEU A 47 7.06 12.27 10.73
CA LEU A 47 5.68 12.75 10.77
C LEU A 47 5.55 14.21 10.33
N ALA A 48 6.46 15.09 10.77
CA ALA A 48 6.49 16.48 10.33
C ALA A 48 6.76 16.60 8.82
N GLY A 49 7.72 15.83 8.30
CA GLY A 49 8.04 15.75 6.87
C GLY A 49 6.85 15.29 6.03
N THR A 50 6.26 14.14 6.37
CA THR A 50 5.02 13.60 5.79
C THR A 50 3.90 14.64 5.81
N THR A 51 3.68 15.30 6.96
CA THR A 51 2.61 16.30 7.10
C THR A 51 2.82 17.49 6.17
N VAL A 52 4.04 18.02 6.07
CA VAL A 52 4.37 19.11 5.16
C VAL A 52 4.15 18.69 3.70
N LEU A 53 4.53 17.47 3.33
CA LEU A 53 4.31 16.92 1.99
C LEU A 53 2.81 16.76 1.68
N CYS A 54 2.05 16.10 2.55
CA CYS A 54 0.61 15.94 2.44
C CYS A 54 -0.12 17.29 2.31
N LEU A 55 0.23 18.29 3.13
CA LEU A 55 -0.36 19.63 3.07
C LEU A 55 0.00 20.37 1.78
N SER A 56 1.26 20.25 1.32
CA SER A 56 1.68 20.84 0.04
C SER A 56 0.89 20.26 -1.12
N HIS A 57 0.69 18.94 -1.13
CA HIS A 57 -0.07 18.26 -2.16
C HIS A 57 -1.57 18.60 -2.08
N GLN A 58 -2.13 18.65 -0.87
CA GLN A 58 -3.51 19.06 -0.65
C GLN A 58 -3.75 20.49 -1.14
N ARG A 59 -2.81 21.41 -0.91
CA ARG A 59 -2.88 22.77 -1.44
C ARG A 59 -2.92 22.77 -2.96
N GLU A 60 -2.06 21.99 -3.61
CA GLU A 60 -2.05 21.86 -5.07
C GLU A 60 -3.35 21.22 -5.61
N LEU A 61 -3.89 20.20 -4.92
CA LEU A 61 -5.18 19.57 -5.24
C LEU A 61 -6.34 20.55 -5.14
N MET A 62 -6.31 21.46 -4.17
CA MET A 62 -7.37 22.46 -3.98
C MET A 62 -7.39 23.50 -5.09
N LEU A 63 -6.24 23.79 -5.70
CA LEU A 63 -6.11 24.70 -6.85
C LEU A 63 -6.56 24.07 -8.18
N ALA A 64 -6.64 22.74 -8.26
CA ALA A 64 -7.16 22.04 -9.42
C ALA A 64 -8.68 22.31 -9.61
N PRO A 65 -9.29 21.99 -10.76
CA PRO A 65 -10.75 22.02 -10.92
C PRO A 65 -11.44 20.91 -10.10
N VAL A 66 -12.69 21.15 -9.70
CA VAL A 66 -13.48 20.17 -8.93
C VAL A 66 -13.82 18.99 -9.84
N SER A 67 -13.38 17.80 -9.45
CA SER A 67 -13.65 16.55 -10.18
C SER A 67 -13.83 15.41 -9.18
N PRO A 68 -14.62 14.36 -9.52
CA PRO A 68 -14.78 13.19 -8.65
C PRO A 68 -13.44 12.50 -8.36
N ARG A 69 -12.48 12.59 -9.29
CA ARG A 69 -11.08 12.13 -9.12
C ARG A 69 -10.43 12.69 -7.87
N ARG A 70 -10.68 13.96 -7.55
CA ARG A 70 -10.08 14.61 -6.39
C ARG A 70 -10.33 13.81 -5.11
N LYS A 71 -11.53 13.24 -4.94
CA LYS A 71 -11.88 12.44 -3.76
C LYS A 71 -10.98 11.22 -3.63
N TYR A 72 -10.76 10.47 -4.70
CA TYR A 72 -9.91 9.27 -4.69
C TYR A 72 -8.45 9.62 -4.42
N TYR A 73 -7.97 10.71 -5.03
CA TYR A 73 -6.60 11.19 -4.80
C TYR A 73 -6.37 11.63 -3.35
N ILE A 74 -7.29 12.40 -2.76
CA ILE A 74 -7.19 12.83 -1.37
C ILE A 74 -7.09 11.61 -0.43
N LEU A 75 -7.96 10.62 -0.62
CA LEU A 75 -8.01 9.44 0.24
C LEU A 75 -6.75 8.58 0.11
N MET A 76 -6.21 8.43 -1.09
CA MET A 76 -4.96 7.72 -1.33
C MET A 76 -3.74 8.46 -0.74
N HIS A 77 -3.72 9.81 -0.80
CA HIS A 77 -2.63 10.62 -0.21
C HIS A 77 -2.71 10.72 1.32
N LEU A 78 -3.87 10.45 1.91
CA LEU A 78 -4.00 10.43 3.37
C LEU A 78 -3.34 9.18 3.99
N PHE A 79 -3.15 8.11 3.22
CA PHE A 79 -2.59 6.85 3.71
C PHE A 79 -1.16 7.00 4.30
N PRO A 80 -0.17 7.61 3.61
CA PRO A 80 1.15 7.86 4.19
C PRO A 80 1.11 8.61 5.53
N PHE A 81 0.25 9.62 5.64
CA PHE A 81 0.04 10.36 6.89
C PHE A 81 -0.50 9.48 8.01
N VAL A 82 -1.49 8.63 7.72
CA VAL A 82 -2.02 7.69 8.71
C VAL A 82 -0.93 6.74 9.19
N VAL A 83 -0.09 6.24 8.28
CA VAL A 83 1.01 5.33 8.64
C VAL A 83 2.05 6.05 9.50
N ALA A 84 2.50 7.24 9.10
CA ALA A 84 3.47 8.04 9.85
C ALA A 84 2.94 8.41 11.25
N ALA A 85 1.69 8.85 11.35
CA ALA A 85 1.04 9.17 12.62
C ALA A 85 0.94 7.93 13.52
N SER A 86 0.54 6.79 12.95
CA SER A 86 0.44 5.52 13.67
C SER A 86 1.80 5.05 14.19
N CYS A 87 2.87 5.16 13.40
CA CYS A 87 4.22 4.88 13.85
C CYS A 87 4.66 5.83 14.98
N TRP A 88 4.34 7.11 14.89
CA TRP A 88 4.62 8.06 15.96
C TRP A 88 3.87 7.68 17.25
N PHE A 89 2.58 7.35 17.16
CA PHE A 89 1.79 6.90 18.31
C PHE A 89 2.32 5.59 18.91
N GLN A 90 2.78 4.64 18.10
CA GLN A 90 3.41 3.39 18.57
C GLN A 90 4.66 3.65 19.41
N VAL A 91 5.47 4.63 19.03
CA VAL A 91 6.67 5.01 19.80
C VAL A 91 6.30 5.84 21.03
N ALA A 92 5.39 6.80 20.89
CA ALA A 92 4.99 7.68 21.98
C ALA A 92 4.23 6.93 23.09
N VAL A 93 3.31 6.04 22.71
CA VAL A 93 2.45 5.28 23.61
C VAL A 93 2.37 3.84 23.12
N PRO A 94 3.28 2.95 23.57
CA PRO A 94 3.33 1.55 23.12
C PRO A 94 2.02 0.77 23.34
N GLU A 95 1.22 1.15 24.33
CA GLU A 95 -0.10 0.56 24.61
C GLU A 95 -1.09 0.75 23.45
N LEU A 96 -0.92 1.80 22.64
CA LEU A 96 -1.74 2.05 21.45
C LEU A 96 -1.26 1.29 20.21
N ALA A 97 -0.21 0.47 20.31
CA ALA A 97 0.38 -0.18 19.15
C ALA A 97 -0.62 -1.10 18.43
N VAL A 98 -1.40 -1.88 19.17
CA VAL A 98 -2.39 -2.79 18.57
C VAL A 98 -3.49 -2.02 17.85
N GLY A 99 -4.02 -0.95 18.47
CA GLY A 99 -5.08 -0.13 17.88
C GLY A 99 -4.62 0.65 16.64
N THR A 100 -3.38 1.16 16.65
CA THR A 100 -2.82 1.88 15.49
C THR A 100 -2.52 0.95 14.31
N LEU A 101 -2.12 -0.30 14.55
CA LEU A 101 -1.99 -1.32 13.50
C LEU A 101 -3.32 -1.62 12.81
N LEU A 102 -4.41 -1.77 13.57
CA LEU A 102 -5.75 -1.91 13.02
C LEU A 102 -6.11 -0.75 12.08
N VAL A 103 -5.84 0.48 12.51
CA VAL A 103 -6.10 1.69 11.70
C VAL A 103 -5.27 1.64 10.41
N GLN A 104 -3.98 1.30 10.47
CA GLN A 104 -3.12 1.19 9.29
C GLN A 104 -3.67 0.16 8.28
N GLU A 105 -4.10 -1.02 8.73
CA GLU A 105 -4.62 -2.08 7.84
C GLU A 105 -5.93 -1.68 7.15
N ILE A 106 -6.82 -0.97 7.86
CA ILE A 106 -8.06 -0.44 7.27
C ILE A 106 -7.72 0.56 6.16
N TRP A 107 -6.79 1.49 6.44
CA TRP A 107 -6.42 2.52 5.48
C TRP A 107 -5.65 1.96 4.29
N GLU A 108 -4.84 0.91 4.46
CA GLU A 108 -4.17 0.20 3.37
C GLU A 108 -5.20 -0.41 2.40
N ALA A 109 -6.21 -1.11 2.94
CA ALA A 109 -7.27 -1.71 2.13
C ALA A 109 -8.07 -0.65 1.35
N LEU A 110 -8.42 0.46 2.01
CA LEU A 110 -9.08 1.59 1.36
C LEU A 110 -8.21 2.21 0.26
N ALA A 111 -6.92 2.43 0.52
CA ALA A 111 -5.99 3.00 -0.45
C ALA A 111 -5.91 2.13 -1.72
N LEU A 112 -5.84 0.81 -1.57
CA LEU A 112 -5.84 -0.12 -2.70
C LEU A 112 -7.14 -0.08 -3.50
N HIS A 113 -8.29 0.03 -2.82
CA HIS A 113 -9.58 0.16 -3.48
C HIS A 113 -9.71 1.46 -4.28
N TYR A 114 -9.37 2.60 -3.66
CA TYR A 114 -9.39 3.89 -4.34
C TYR A 114 -8.38 3.96 -5.49
N PHE A 115 -7.25 3.27 -5.39
CA PHE A 115 -6.31 3.12 -6.49
C PHE A 115 -6.94 2.39 -7.69
N GLY A 116 -7.64 1.27 -7.44
CA GLY A 116 -8.39 0.55 -8.46
C GLY A 116 -9.47 1.41 -9.14
N LEU A 117 -10.24 2.17 -8.35
CA LEU A 117 -11.22 3.13 -8.87
C LEU A 117 -10.57 4.23 -9.70
N THR A 118 -9.40 4.71 -9.28
CA THR A 118 -8.65 5.75 -10.00
C THR A 118 -8.23 5.26 -11.39
N ILE A 119 -7.77 4.01 -11.53
CA ILE A 119 -7.43 3.43 -12.84
C ILE A 119 -8.65 3.45 -13.78
N ILE A 120 -9.82 3.02 -13.28
CA ILE A 120 -11.06 2.96 -14.06
C ILE A 120 -11.52 4.37 -14.45
N ASP A 121 -11.41 5.33 -13.53
CA ASP A 121 -11.84 6.70 -13.78
C ASP A 121 -10.90 7.45 -14.74
N LEU A 122 -9.59 7.16 -14.71
CA LEU A 122 -8.62 7.64 -15.69
C LEU A 122 -8.91 7.13 -17.11
N MET A 123 -9.47 5.93 -17.23
CA MET A 123 -9.96 5.37 -18.50
C MET A 123 -11.29 5.98 -18.97
N GLY A 124 -11.90 6.89 -18.19
CA GLY A 124 -13.18 7.50 -18.51
C GLY A 124 -14.40 6.71 -18.02
N GLY A 125 -14.24 5.88 -17.00
CA GLY A 125 -15.31 5.12 -16.37
C GLY A 125 -15.39 3.64 -16.80
N PRO A 126 -16.26 2.84 -16.15
CA PRO A 126 -16.30 1.39 -16.34
C PRO A 126 -16.71 0.99 -17.76
N GLU A 127 -17.71 1.65 -18.34
CA GLU A 127 -18.21 1.33 -19.70
C GLU A 127 -17.15 1.63 -20.75
N THR A 128 -16.54 2.81 -20.68
CA THR A 128 -15.43 3.23 -21.56
C THR A 128 -14.24 2.30 -21.43
N THR A 129 -13.89 1.90 -20.20
CA THR A 129 -12.82 0.92 -19.92
C THR A 129 -13.08 -0.38 -20.65
N VAL A 130 -14.28 -0.96 -20.52
CA VAL A 130 -14.64 -2.22 -21.20
C VAL A 130 -14.57 -2.05 -22.72
N ARG A 131 -15.13 -0.96 -23.27
CA ARG A 131 -15.12 -0.70 -24.71
C ARG A 131 -13.70 -0.61 -25.28
N ILE A 132 -12.80 0.12 -24.62
CA ILE A 132 -11.41 0.27 -25.06
C ILE A 132 -10.66 -1.05 -24.94
N LEU A 133 -10.85 -1.80 -23.86
CA LEU A 133 -10.15 -3.06 -23.62
C LEU A 133 -10.70 -4.23 -24.45
N ALA A 134 -11.99 -4.23 -24.81
CA ALA A 134 -12.59 -5.24 -25.68
C ALA A 134 -12.05 -5.18 -27.11
N GLN A 135 -11.65 -3.99 -27.57
CA GLN A 135 -11.03 -3.78 -28.89
C GLN A 135 -9.54 -4.16 -28.92
N ARG A 136 -8.96 -4.50 -27.77
CA ARG A 136 -7.53 -4.80 -27.65
C ARG A 136 -7.31 -6.29 -27.51
N GLU A 137 -6.24 -6.76 -28.13
CA GLU A 137 -5.76 -8.11 -27.91
C GLU A 137 -4.94 -8.19 -26.61
N PRO A 138 -5.07 -9.28 -25.84
CA PRO A 138 -4.27 -9.49 -24.64
C PRO A 138 -2.80 -9.63 -25.02
N GLN A 139 -1.98 -8.67 -24.57
CA GLN A 139 -0.53 -8.79 -24.67
C GLN A 139 -0.05 -9.86 -23.71
N GLY A 140 0.25 -11.03 -24.25
CA GLY A 140 0.74 -12.17 -23.50
C GLY A 140 2.10 -11.98 -22.85
N MET A 141 2.35 -12.68 -21.75
CA MET A 141 3.71 -12.96 -21.28
C MET A 141 4.09 -14.35 -21.80
N PHE A 142 5.29 -14.52 -22.36
CA PHE A 142 5.78 -15.80 -22.92
C PHE A 142 4.93 -16.34 -24.10
N GLY A 143 4.48 -15.46 -25.01
CA GLY A 143 3.81 -15.87 -26.25
C GLY A 143 2.37 -16.37 -26.10
N ARG A 144 1.76 -16.31 -24.90
CA ARG A 144 0.36 -16.67 -24.67
C ARG A 144 -0.49 -15.43 -24.44
N SER A 145 -1.41 -15.12 -25.35
CA SER A 145 -2.33 -13.97 -25.30
C SER A 145 -3.37 -14.11 -24.17
N ARG A 146 -2.94 -13.86 -22.93
CA ARG A 146 -3.79 -13.87 -21.73
C ARG A 146 -3.62 -12.56 -20.96
N TRP A 147 -4.73 -12.01 -20.47
CA TRP A 147 -4.74 -10.84 -19.57
C TRP A 147 -4.12 -11.16 -18.20
N CYS A 148 -4.15 -12.43 -17.81
CA CYS A 148 -3.57 -12.98 -16.59
C CYS A 148 -2.05 -12.79 -16.49
N VAL A 149 -1.54 -12.38 -15.32
CA VAL A 149 -0.11 -12.16 -15.07
C VAL A 149 0.38 -12.97 -13.87
N PRO A 150 1.52 -13.68 -13.95
CA PRO A 150 2.11 -14.37 -12.81
C PRO A 150 2.35 -13.41 -11.62
N PRO A 151 2.29 -13.92 -10.36
CA PRO A 151 2.62 -15.29 -9.96
C PRO A 151 1.45 -16.29 -9.92
N CYS A 152 0.19 -15.86 -9.89
CA CYS A 152 -0.92 -16.74 -9.51
C CYS A 152 -1.63 -17.44 -10.69
N CYS A 153 -1.27 -17.15 -11.93
CA CYS A 153 -2.09 -17.54 -13.09
C CYS A 153 -1.98 -19.00 -13.55
N CYS A 154 -1.05 -19.80 -13.00
CA CYS A 154 -0.88 -21.20 -13.42
C CYS A 154 -0.48 -22.16 -12.29
N ALA A 155 0.14 -21.72 -11.19
CA ALA A 155 0.72 -22.63 -10.20
C ALA A 155 -0.22 -23.01 -9.05
N VAL A 156 -1.24 -22.19 -8.76
CA VAL A 156 -2.14 -22.41 -7.60
C VAL A 156 -3.57 -22.47 -8.11
N ALA A 157 -4.05 -23.69 -8.38
CA ALA A 157 -5.41 -23.96 -8.84
C ALA A 157 -6.52 -23.47 -7.89
N LEU A 158 -6.15 -23.06 -6.66
CA LEU A 158 -7.02 -22.55 -5.62
C LEU A 158 -7.37 -21.06 -5.77
N LEU A 159 -6.59 -20.27 -6.52
CA LEU A 159 -6.84 -18.84 -6.64
C LEU A 159 -7.81 -18.54 -7.80
N PRO A 160 -8.89 -17.78 -7.56
CA PRO A 160 -9.87 -17.45 -8.58
C PRO A 160 -9.23 -16.52 -9.63
N CYS A 161 -8.66 -17.12 -10.68
CA CYS A 161 -8.18 -16.37 -11.82
C CYS A 161 -9.37 -15.68 -12.50
N ALA A 162 -9.31 -14.36 -12.67
CA ALA A 162 -10.37 -13.61 -13.33
C ALA A 162 -10.65 -14.13 -14.76
N PHE A 163 -9.62 -14.65 -15.44
CA PHE A 163 -9.68 -15.12 -16.83
C PHE A 163 -9.27 -16.60 -16.96
N ARG A 164 -9.87 -17.49 -16.16
CA ARG A 164 -9.62 -18.94 -16.25
C ARG A 164 -10.11 -19.53 -17.59
N ASP A 165 -11.14 -18.95 -18.18
CA ASP A 165 -11.88 -19.54 -19.31
C ASP A 165 -11.25 -19.30 -20.69
N GLY A 166 -9.98 -18.86 -20.75
CA GLY A 166 -9.30 -18.64 -22.04
C GLY A 166 -9.94 -17.55 -22.91
N THR A 167 -10.85 -16.75 -22.35
CA THR A 167 -11.47 -15.63 -23.03
C THR A 167 -10.41 -14.57 -23.34
N THR A 168 -10.14 -14.40 -24.63
CA THR A 168 -9.25 -13.36 -25.15
C THR A 168 -9.88 -11.98 -25.03
N VAL A 169 -11.21 -11.91 -25.00
CA VAL A 169 -11.97 -10.65 -24.98
C VAL A 169 -12.21 -10.17 -23.56
N PHE A 170 -11.88 -8.90 -23.32
CA PHE A 170 -12.14 -8.23 -22.05
C PHE A 170 -13.60 -7.77 -21.98
N ASN A 171 -14.40 -8.43 -21.14
CA ASN A 171 -15.84 -8.15 -20.99
C ASN A 171 -16.17 -7.40 -19.70
N GLY A 172 -17.38 -6.83 -19.61
CA GLY A 172 -17.88 -6.17 -18.40
C GLY A 172 -17.88 -7.07 -17.17
N ALA A 173 -18.19 -8.36 -17.33
CA ALA A 173 -18.12 -9.36 -16.26
C ALA A 173 -16.70 -9.51 -15.69
N ALA A 174 -15.66 -9.43 -16.54
CA ALA A 174 -14.28 -9.52 -16.09
C ALA A 174 -13.88 -8.30 -15.27
N LEU A 175 -14.30 -7.09 -15.69
CA LEU A 175 -14.09 -5.87 -14.92
C LEU A 175 -14.82 -5.94 -13.56
N GLN A 176 -16.07 -6.39 -13.54
CA GLN A 176 -16.83 -6.57 -12.30
C GLN A 176 -16.16 -7.57 -11.36
N LYS A 177 -15.67 -8.70 -11.88
CA LYS A 177 -14.92 -9.69 -11.09
C LYS A 177 -13.64 -9.11 -10.49
N MET A 178 -12.89 -8.30 -11.25
CA MET A 178 -11.72 -7.61 -10.72
C MET A 178 -12.07 -6.61 -9.63
N ARG A 179 -13.14 -5.83 -9.81
CA ARG A 179 -13.65 -4.93 -8.77
C ARG A 179 -14.07 -5.68 -7.51
N ALA A 180 -14.80 -6.79 -7.65
CA ALA A 180 -15.20 -7.62 -6.53
C ALA A 180 -14.00 -8.17 -5.74
N MET A 181 -12.92 -8.59 -6.42
CA MET A 181 -11.69 -9.03 -5.74
C MET A 181 -10.99 -7.90 -4.97
N ILE A 182 -11.02 -6.67 -5.51
CA ILE A 182 -10.47 -5.49 -4.83
C ILE A 182 -11.33 -5.12 -3.61
N GLU A 183 -12.65 -5.08 -3.81
CA GLU A 183 -13.65 -4.77 -2.77
C GLU A 183 -13.67 -5.81 -1.65
N GLN A 184 -13.49 -7.11 -1.96
CA GLN A 184 -13.40 -8.18 -0.97
C GLN A 184 -12.33 -7.86 0.10
N TYR A 185 -11.16 -7.39 -0.31
CA TYR A 185 -10.08 -7.07 0.63
C TYR A 185 -10.46 -5.93 1.59
N CYS A 186 -11.27 -4.97 1.16
CA CYS A 186 -11.79 -3.91 2.03
C CYS A 186 -12.71 -4.41 3.14
N TYR A 187 -13.31 -5.59 2.98
CA TYR A 187 -14.10 -6.22 4.04
C TYR A 187 -13.27 -7.19 4.87
N VAL A 188 -12.43 -8.01 4.22
CA VAL A 188 -11.64 -9.04 4.90
C VAL A 188 -10.57 -8.41 5.81
N ALA A 189 -9.86 -7.38 5.35
CA ALA A 189 -8.76 -6.80 6.14
C ALA A 189 -9.26 -6.19 7.47
N PRO A 190 -10.29 -5.32 7.52
CA PRO A 190 -10.79 -4.80 8.80
C PRO A 190 -11.33 -5.88 9.73
N ILE A 191 -12.01 -6.90 9.20
CA ILE A 191 -12.55 -8.00 10.01
C ILE A 191 -11.39 -8.81 10.62
N ALA A 192 -10.43 -9.23 9.80
CA ALA A 192 -9.26 -9.98 10.26
C ALA A 192 -8.47 -9.19 11.31
N ALA A 193 -8.18 -7.92 11.02
CA ALA A 193 -7.47 -7.00 11.92
C ALA A 193 -8.19 -6.79 13.26
N SER A 194 -9.53 -6.67 13.23
CA SER A 194 -10.34 -6.49 14.43
C SER A 194 -10.33 -7.76 15.28
N VAL A 195 -10.47 -8.94 14.65
CA VAL A 195 -10.43 -10.22 15.35
C VAL A 195 -9.05 -10.44 15.98
N THR A 196 -7.95 -10.21 15.25
CA THR A 196 -6.59 -10.35 15.82
C THR A 196 -6.35 -9.37 16.96
N THR A 197 -6.76 -8.11 16.80
CA THR A 197 -6.67 -7.09 17.86
C THR A 197 -7.43 -7.49 19.12
N LEU A 198 -8.64 -8.04 18.97
CA LEU A 198 -9.44 -8.54 20.10
C LEU A 198 -8.79 -9.75 20.77
N LEU A 199 -8.20 -10.66 20.00
CA LEU A 199 -7.47 -11.80 20.53
C LEU A 199 -6.24 -11.32 21.33
N ASP A 200 -5.45 -10.41 20.77
CA ASP A 200 -4.26 -9.82 21.41
C ASP A 200 -4.60 -9.09 22.72
N PHE A 201 -5.71 -8.35 22.74
CA PHE A 201 -6.15 -7.67 23.95
C PHE A 201 -6.51 -8.65 25.07
N ASN A 202 -7.20 -9.74 24.73
CA ASN A 202 -7.62 -10.76 25.69
C ASN A 202 -6.44 -11.60 26.21
N THR A 203 -5.48 -11.94 25.35
CA THR A 203 -4.28 -12.70 25.75
C THR A 203 -3.41 -11.88 26.69
N HIS A 204 -3.24 -10.58 26.41
CA HIS A 204 -2.48 -9.68 27.27
C HIS A 204 -3.12 -9.52 28.66
N GLN A 205 -4.45 -9.37 28.73
CA GLN A 205 -5.13 -9.11 29.99
C GLN A 205 -5.26 -10.36 30.89
N ARG A 206 -5.41 -11.56 30.31
CA ARG A 206 -5.75 -12.77 31.09
C ARG A 206 -4.57 -13.73 31.33
N GLN A 207 -3.42 -13.57 30.69
CA GLN A 207 -2.28 -14.53 30.77
C GLN A 207 -2.66 -16.01 30.51
N VAL A 208 -3.83 -16.30 29.93
CA VAL A 208 -4.25 -17.68 29.67
C VAL A 208 -3.85 -18.08 28.26
N HIS A 209 -2.89 -19.01 28.15
CA HIS A 209 -2.50 -19.62 26.89
C HIS A 209 -3.47 -20.74 26.52
N PHE A 210 -4.47 -20.42 25.70
CA PHE A 210 -5.30 -21.42 25.02
C PHE A 210 -4.73 -21.69 23.63
N GLU A 211 -4.33 -22.94 23.36
CA GLU A 211 -3.82 -23.38 22.05
C GLU A 211 -4.78 -23.08 20.88
N GLY A 212 -6.09 -23.07 21.15
CA GLY A 212 -7.11 -22.75 20.14
C GLY A 212 -7.08 -21.28 19.64
N LEU A 213 -6.67 -20.32 20.48
CA LEU A 213 -6.63 -18.91 20.08
C LEU A 213 -5.53 -18.66 19.03
N PHE A 214 -4.40 -19.35 19.17
CA PHE A 214 -3.29 -19.28 18.21
C PHE A 214 -3.71 -19.78 16.82
N GLN A 215 -4.51 -20.85 16.75
CA GLN A 215 -5.02 -21.37 15.48
C GLN A 215 -5.95 -20.36 14.78
N VAL A 216 -6.79 -19.66 15.54
CA VAL A 216 -7.69 -18.62 14.99
C VAL A 216 -6.89 -17.43 14.46
N GLU A 217 -5.88 -16.97 15.21
CA GLU A 217 -5.01 -15.88 14.78
C GLU A 217 -4.29 -16.22 13.46
N LEU A 218 -3.68 -17.41 13.38
CA LEU A 218 -3.01 -17.90 12.18
C LEU A 218 -3.99 -17.99 10.99
N LEU A 219 -5.20 -18.49 11.23
CA LEU A 219 -6.25 -18.58 10.21
C LEU A 219 -6.64 -17.20 9.67
N MET A 220 -6.80 -16.20 10.54
CA MET A 220 -7.12 -14.83 10.14
C MET A 220 -6.00 -14.20 9.33
N GLN A 221 -4.73 -14.38 9.77
CA GLN A 221 -3.56 -13.90 9.03
C GLN A 221 -3.45 -14.55 7.64
N LEU A 222 -3.72 -15.86 7.55
CA LEU A 222 -3.74 -16.57 6.27
C LEU A 222 -4.85 -16.07 5.36
N LEU A 223 -6.07 -15.90 5.88
CA LEU A 223 -7.22 -15.39 5.14
C LEU A 223 -6.95 -13.98 4.59
N GLN A 224 -6.41 -13.09 5.43
CA GLN A 224 -6.01 -11.74 5.06
C GLN A 224 -4.95 -11.75 3.96
N SER A 225 -3.92 -12.60 4.09
CA SER A 225 -2.84 -12.73 3.11
C SER A 225 -3.39 -13.18 1.74
N ILE A 226 -4.22 -14.22 1.72
CA ILE A 226 -4.86 -14.71 0.49
C ILE A 226 -5.72 -13.61 -0.15
N SER A 227 -6.52 -12.90 0.65
CA SER A 227 -7.36 -11.81 0.15
C SER A 227 -6.53 -10.66 -0.41
N MET A 228 -5.40 -10.32 0.22
CA MET A 228 -4.47 -9.31 -0.26
C MET A 228 -3.85 -9.72 -1.61
N PHE A 229 -3.41 -10.98 -1.72
CA PHE A 229 -2.90 -11.52 -2.99
C PHE A 229 -3.94 -11.46 -4.11
N CYS A 230 -5.21 -11.80 -3.83
CA CYS A 230 -6.31 -11.64 -4.80
C CYS A 230 -6.50 -10.19 -5.24
N CYS A 231 -6.50 -9.24 -4.29
CA CYS A 231 -6.63 -7.82 -4.57
C CYS A 231 -5.48 -7.31 -5.46
N LEU A 232 -4.24 -7.65 -5.09
CA LEU A 232 -3.04 -7.30 -5.86
C LEU A 232 -3.05 -7.89 -7.26
N GLN A 233 -3.50 -9.15 -7.40
CA GLN A 233 -3.62 -9.80 -8.69
C GLN A 233 -4.64 -9.08 -9.59
N ALA A 234 -5.78 -8.66 -9.03
CA ALA A 234 -6.81 -7.90 -9.73
C ALA A 234 -6.28 -6.54 -10.19
N LEU A 235 -5.64 -5.80 -9.28
CA LEU A 235 -5.01 -4.51 -9.56
C LEU A 235 -3.91 -4.63 -10.62
N PHE A 236 -3.06 -5.64 -10.53
CA PHE A 236 -2.00 -5.87 -11.51
C PHE A 236 -2.59 -6.17 -12.89
N THR A 237 -3.60 -7.02 -12.95
CA THR A 237 -4.27 -7.40 -14.21
C THR A 237 -4.93 -6.17 -14.85
N LEU A 238 -5.66 -5.39 -14.06
CA LEU A 238 -6.29 -4.16 -14.51
C LEU A 238 -5.26 -3.11 -14.96
N TYR A 239 -4.17 -2.95 -14.19
CA TYR A 239 -3.06 -2.07 -14.52
C TYR A 239 -2.38 -2.46 -15.83
N ARG A 240 -2.05 -3.75 -16.01
CA ARG A 240 -1.44 -4.23 -17.26
C ARG A 240 -2.38 -4.03 -18.44
N ALA A 241 -3.66 -4.32 -18.26
CA ALA A 241 -4.64 -4.15 -19.33
C ALA A 241 -4.74 -2.69 -19.78
N THR A 242 -4.66 -1.76 -18.84
CA THR A 242 -4.75 -0.32 -19.08
C THR A 242 -3.40 0.34 -19.39
N HIS A 243 -2.29 -0.39 -19.27
CA HIS A 243 -0.94 0.16 -19.27
C HIS A 243 -0.63 1.00 -20.50
N ASP A 244 -0.84 0.50 -21.72
CA ASP A 244 -0.40 1.25 -22.91
C ASP A 244 -1.28 2.47 -23.17
N VAL A 245 -2.55 2.41 -22.77
CA VAL A 245 -3.46 3.57 -22.84
C VAL A 245 -2.99 4.64 -21.83
N LEU A 246 -2.61 4.20 -20.64
CA LEU A 246 -2.19 5.07 -19.55
C LEU A 246 -0.69 5.36 -19.54
N HIS A 247 0.09 4.88 -20.51
CA HIS A 247 1.54 5.04 -20.53
C HIS A 247 1.95 6.52 -20.48
N ARG A 248 1.13 7.40 -21.08
CA ARG A 248 1.31 8.85 -21.03
C ARG A 248 1.32 9.42 -19.60
N PHE A 249 0.67 8.75 -18.66
CA PHE A 249 0.52 9.14 -17.26
C PHE A 249 1.54 8.47 -16.32
N LYS A 250 2.64 7.91 -16.88
CA LYS A 250 3.74 7.27 -16.11
C LYS A 250 3.25 6.27 -15.05
N THR A 251 2.25 5.46 -15.39
CA THR A 251 1.58 4.58 -14.43
C THR A 251 2.46 3.45 -13.89
N THR A 252 3.55 3.10 -14.58
CA THR A 252 4.60 2.18 -14.12
C THR A 252 5.22 2.61 -12.81
N SER A 253 5.58 3.87 -12.69
CA SER A 253 6.18 4.41 -11.46
C SER A 253 5.16 4.41 -10.31
N LYS A 254 3.90 4.77 -10.59
CA LYS A 254 2.79 4.75 -9.60
C LYS A 254 2.58 3.34 -9.06
N PHE A 255 2.51 2.37 -9.96
CA PHE A 255 2.27 0.99 -9.62
C PHE A 255 3.45 0.35 -8.87
N LEU A 256 4.69 0.66 -9.31
CA LEU A 256 5.90 0.20 -8.61
C LEU A 256 5.98 0.78 -7.20
N SER A 257 5.58 2.04 -7.00
CA SER A 257 5.56 2.70 -5.69
C SER A 257 4.62 1.99 -4.73
N ILE A 258 3.40 1.66 -5.18
CA ILE A 258 2.43 0.92 -4.36
C ILE A 258 2.93 -0.49 -4.05
N LYS A 259 3.54 -1.18 -5.02
CA LYS A 259 4.14 -2.50 -4.79
C LYS A 259 5.28 -2.45 -3.78
N LEU A 260 6.17 -1.47 -3.89
CA LEU A 260 7.27 -1.28 -2.94
C LEU A 260 6.73 -0.99 -1.56
N LEU A 261 5.71 -0.13 -1.46
CA LEU A 261 5.03 0.19 -0.21
C LEU A 261 4.45 -1.06 0.47
N ILE A 262 3.77 -1.91 -0.31
CA ILE A 262 3.16 -3.15 0.20
C ILE A 262 4.21 -4.18 0.60
N LEU A 263 5.27 -4.32 -0.19
CA LEU A 263 6.40 -5.18 0.18
C LEU A 263 7.03 -4.68 1.49
N LEU A 264 7.14 -3.36 1.64
CA LEU A 264 7.61 -2.70 2.84
C LEU A 264 6.72 -2.99 4.06
N SER A 265 5.40 -2.84 3.92
CA SER A 265 4.45 -3.09 5.01
C SER A 265 4.49 -4.55 5.47
N LEU A 266 4.65 -5.51 4.55
CA LEU A 266 4.83 -6.93 4.88
C LEU A 266 6.15 -7.20 5.61
N ILE A 267 7.24 -6.57 5.17
CA ILE A 267 8.55 -6.67 5.86
C ILE A 267 8.43 -6.08 7.25
N GLN A 268 7.80 -4.90 7.40
CA GLN A 268 7.53 -4.28 8.70
C GLN A 268 6.78 -5.24 9.62
N LYS A 269 5.65 -5.78 9.18
CA LYS A 269 4.81 -6.67 9.99
C LYS A 269 5.58 -7.89 10.47
N THR A 270 6.35 -8.51 9.58
CA THR A 270 7.21 -9.66 9.90
C THR A 270 8.31 -9.29 10.91
N LEU A 271 8.96 -8.13 10.75
CA LEU A 271 10.02 -7.67 11.65
C LEU A 271 9.48 -7.27 13.03
N VAL A 272 8.34 -6.58 13.10
CA VAL A 272 7.70 -6.19 14.36
C VAL A 272 7.31 -7.44 15.14
N VAL A 273 6.62 -8.40 14.51
CA VAL A 273 6.18 -9.64 15.18
C VAL A 273 7.37 -10.49 15.64
N SER A 274 8.40 -10.66 14.80
CA SER A 274 9.58 -11.47 15.17
C SER A 274 10.44 -10.85 16.29
N ARG A 275 10.31 -9.55 16.55
CA ARG A 275 11.11 -8.83 17.57
C ARG A 275 10.29 -8.30 18.75
N MET A 276 8.96 -8.42 18.74
CA MET A 276 8.07 -8.24 19.89
C MET A 276 8.18 -9.37 20.93
N GLN A 277 9.30 -10.11 20.98
CA GLN A 277 9.67 -10.78 22.22
C GLN A 277 9.99 -9.68 23.25
N PRO A 278 9.46 -9.77 24.49
CA PRO A 278 9.31 -8.65 25.45
C PRO A 278 10.62 -8.10 26.04
N ARG A 279 11.77 -8.29 25.38
CA ARG A 279 13.07 -8.06 25.99
C ARG A 279 13.67 -6.67 25.76
N ASN A 280 13.22 -5.85 24.79
CA ASN A 280 13.79 -4.51 24.54
C ASN A 280 12.86 -3.52 23.79
N PRO A 281 12.14 -2.62 24.49
CA PRO A 281 11.26 -1.61 23.85
C PRO A 281 12.01 -0.59 22.97
N GLY A 282 13.29 -0.33 23.24
CA GLY A 282 14.11 0.59 22.45
C GLY A 282 14.36 0.13 21.01
N ILE A 283 14.37 -1.20 20.77
CA ILE A 283 14.55 -1.76 19.42
C ILE A 283 13.27 -1.57 18.60
N VAL A 284 12.10 -1.75 19.20
CA VAL A 284 10.80 -1.54 18.54
C VAL A 284 10.67 -0.10 18.03
N GLY A 285 11.14 0.89 18.79
CA GLY A 285 11.13 2.30 18.38
C GLY A 285 12.04 2.62 17.20
N VAL A 286 13.24 2.03 17.14
CA VAL A 286 14.18 2.22 16.01
C VAL A 286 13.65 1.57 14.74
N PHE A 287 13.00 0.41 14.85
CA PHE A 287 12.35 -0.24 13.70
C PHE A 287 11.11 0.53 13.23
N GLY A 288 10.28 1.04 14.14
CA GLY A 288 9.17 1.94 13.79
C GLY A 288 9.66 3.18 13.03
N ALA A 289 10.78 3.78 13.48
CA ALA A 289 11.42 4.89 12.80
C ALA A 289 11.96 4.50 11.40
N MET A 290 12.59 3.33 11.26
CA MET A 290 13.06 2.82 9.95
C MET A 290 11.88 2.64 8.98
N VAL A 291 10.75 2.12 9.44
CA VAL A 291 9.56 1.99 8.60
C VAL A 291 9.00 3.35 8.22
N ALA A 292 8.91 4.29 9.17
CA ALA A 292 8.48 5.65 8.86
C ALA A 292 9.41 6.31 7.79
N THR A 293 10.72 6.06 7.81
CA THR A 293 11.61 6.55 6.72
C THR A 293 11.29 5.94 5.36
N MET A 294 10.84 4.69 5.34
CA MET A 294 10.43 4.01 4.12
C MET A 294 9.07 4.50 3.62
N VAL A 295 8.19 4.91 4.54
CA VAL A 295 6.90 5.54 4.21
C VAL A 295 7.11 6.91 3.58
N ASP A 296 7.99 7.75 4.13
CA ASP A 296 8.38 9.03 3.51
C ASP A 296 9.01 8.85 2.13
N LEU A 297 9.81 7.79 1.95
CA LEU A 297 10.33 7.42 0.63
C LEU A 297 9.19 7.00 -0.31
N SER A 298 8.23 6.22 0.18
CA SER A 298 7.06 5.80 -0.59
C SER A 298 6.16 6.97 -0.96
N GLU A 299 6.01 7.97 -0.09
CA GLU A 299 5.25 9.19 -0.35
C GLU A 299 5.97 10.10 -1.32
N ALA A 300 7.28 10.27 -1.19
CA ALA A 300 8.09 10.96 -2.19
C ALA A 300 7.99 10.29 -3.56
N LEU A 301 7.93 8.96 -3.59
CA LEU A 301 7.69 8.18 -4.80
C LEU A 301 6.28 8.39 -5.34
N VAL A 302 5.23 8.32 -4.51
CA VAL A 302 3.83 8.61 -4.89
C VAL A 302 3.69 10.04 -5.42
N ASN A 303 4.27 11.03 -4.77
CA ASN A 303 4.29 12.43 -5.20
C ASN A 303 5.02 12.61 -6.54
N SER A 304 6.12 11.90 -6.75
CA SER A 304 6.81 11.89 -8.05
C SER A 304 5.97 11.20 -9.14
N ALA A 305 5.16 10.23 -8.73
CA ALA A 305 4.42 9.38 -9.62
C ALA A 305 3.10 10.05 -10.06
N PHE A 306 2.41 10.83 -9.22
CA PHE A 306 1.12 11.47 -9.51
C PHE A 306 1.21 13.00 -9.70
N PRO A 307 1.74 13.50 -10.84
CA PRO A 307 1.79 14.93 -11.07
C PRO A 307 0.38 15.51 -11.26
N LEU A 308 0.04 16.57 -10.50
CA LEU A 308 -1.27 17.22 -10.55
C LEU A 308 -1.65 17.81 -11.91
N LYS A 309 -0.68 17.95 -12.81
CA LYS A 309 -0.92 18.31 -14.21
C LYS A 309 -1.91 17.36 -14.90
N GLU A 310 -2.09 16.14 -14.38
CA GLU A 310 -3.05 15.15 -14.88
C GLU A 310 -4.51 15.42 -14.45
N LEU A 311 -4.74 16.19 -13.38
CA LEU A 311 -6.08 16.54 -12.88
C LEU A 311 -6.74 17.70 -13.65
N GLY A 312 -5.93 18.58 -14.25
CA GLY A 312 -6.40 19.83 -14.89
C GLY A 312 -6.61 19.75 -16.40
N GLY A 313 -6.17 18.67 -17.05
CA GLY A 313 -6.42 18.51 -18.48
C GLY A 313 -7.86 18.06 -18.72
N PRO A 314 -8.68 18.75 -19.54
CA PRO A 314 -9.79 18.05 -20.16
C PRO A 314 -9.19 16.79 -20.80
N LEU A 315 -9.79 15.64 -20.53
CA LEU A 315 -9.70 14.55 -21.50
C LEU A 315 -10.24 15.18 -22.78
N LYS A 316 -9.39 15.78 -23.62
CA LYS A 316 -9.65 15.81 -25.05
C LYS A 316 -9.95 14.34 -25.30
N PRO A 317 -11.21 13.95 -25.59
CA PRO A 317 -11.51 12.56 -25.89
C PRO A 317 -10.43 12.21 -26.89
N ALA A 318 -9.54 11.26 -26.53
CA ALA A 318 -8.44 10.88 -27.39
C ALA A 318 -9.10 10.66 -28.73
N SER A 319 -8.80 11.56 -29.67
CA SER A 319 -9.67 11.83 -30.81
C SER A 319 -10.07 10.49 -31.38
N LEU A 320 -11.32 10.08 -31.18
CA LEU A 320 -11.83 8.83 -31.74
C LEU A 320 -11.66 8.84 -33.27
N SER A 321 -11.47 10.03 -33.86
CA SER A 321 -11.09 10.27 -35.25
C SER A 321 -9.63 9.94 -35.62
N SER A 322 -8.72 9.65 -34.68
CA SER A 322 -7.34 9.22 -35.00
C SER A 322 -7.11 7.72 -34.82
N TRP A 323 -8.10 6.99 -34.29
CA TRP A 323 -8.08 5.53 -34.15
C TRP A 323 -9.09 4.84 -35.07
N LEU A 324 -9.94 5.61 -35.76
CA LEU A 324 -10.76 5.17 -36.88
C LEU A 324 -10.04 5.55 -38.17
N LEU A 325 -9.54 4.56 -38.91
CA LEU A 325 -8.88 4.56 -40.25
C LEU A 325 -7.33 4.60 -40.21
N PRO A 326 -6.64 3.79 -41.04
CA PRO A 326 -6.90 3.64 -42.48
C PRO A 326 -7.66 2.37 -42.87
N ALA A 327 -8.23 2.48 -44.08
CA ALA A 327 -8.98 1.48 -44.84
C ALA A 327 -8.21 0.18 -45.10
#